data_AF-A0A2E0AGN0-F1
#
_entry.id   AF-A0A2E0AGN0-F1
#
_cell.length_a   1.000
_cell.length_b   1.000
_cell.length_c   1.000
_cell.angle_alpha   90.00
_cell.angle_beta   90.00
_cell.angle_gamma   90.00
#
_symmetry.space_group_name_H-M   'P 1'
#
loop_
_entity.id
_entity.type
_entity.pdbx_description
1 polymer ?
#
loop_
_entity_poly.entity_id
_entity_poly.type
_entity_poly.pdbx_seq_one_letter_code
_entity_poly.pdbx_strand_id
1 'polypeptide(L)'
;MGTDDFDYSASISWMDIREFFPFIDPENLSPQDVVDILLHLFRQKPGFVDRGHETNNRETAWVNAFLFRLNPGFNEYGMESFTVETIGSSVDKMAELR
;
A
#
# COMPACT_ATOMS: atom_id res chain seq x y z
N MET A 1 21.26 -12.68 -10.94
CA MET A 1 20.15 -13.32 -11.67
C MET A 1 18.91 -12.89 -10.92
N GLY A 2 18.19 -11.90 -11.47
CA GLY A 2 17.17 -11.13 -10.75
C GLY A 2 16.00 -12.02 -10.35
N THR A 3 15.68 -12.01 -9.07
CA THR A 3 14.40 -12.51 -8.58
C THR A 3 13.35 -11.50 -9.05
N ASP A 4 12.27 -11.98 -9.66
CA ASP A 4 11.05 -11.22 -9.95
C ASP A 4 10.55 -10.48 -8.69
N ASP A 5 11.11 -9.30 -8.39
CA ASP A 5 10.54 -8.39 -7.40
C ASP A 5 9.26 -7.84 -8.01
N PHE A 6 8.12 -8.31 -7.50
CA PHE A 6 6.81 -7.81 -7.89
C PHE A 6 6.79 -6.28 -7.80
N ASP A 7 6.28 -5.62 -8.84
CA ASP A 7 6.22 -4.17 -8.88
C ASP A 7 5.11 -3.64 -7.94
N TYR A 8 5.51 -3.13 -6.79
CA TYR A 8 4.61 -2.51 -5.81
C TYR A 8 4.34 -1.02 -6.07
N SER A 9 4.84 -0.43 -7.17
CA SER A 9 4.53 0.97 -7.46
C SER A 9 3.03 1.15 -7.73
N ALA A 10 2.40 2.09 -7.04
CA ALA A 10 0.98 2.38 -7.23
C ALA A 10 0.65 3.77 -6.70
N SER A 11 -0.49 4.31 -7.14
CA SER A 11 -1.08 5.53 -6.61
C SER A 11 -2.59 5.43 -6.63
N ILE A 12 -3.25 6.21 -5.78
CA ILE A 12 -4.70 6.30 -5.72
C ILE A 12 -5.10 7.74 -5.40
N SER A 13 -6.07 8.30 -6.12
CA SER A 13 -6.56 9.64 -5.80
C SER A 13 -7.47 9.60 -4.57
N TRP A 14 -7.62 10.74 -3.88
CA TRP A 14 -8.57 10.83 -2.77
C TRP A 14 -10.02 10.64 -3.21
N MET A 15 -10.32 10.95 -4.48
CA MET A 15 -11.63 10.70 -5.07
C MET A 15 -11.88 9.19 -5.20
N ASP A 16 -10.91 8.44 -5.70
CA ASP A 16 -10.98 6.98 -5.81
C ASP A 16 -11.09 6.32 -4.42
N ILE A 17 -10.39 6.84 -3.41
CA ILE A 17 -10.53 6.34 -2.03
C ILE A 17 -11.97 6.49 -1.56
N ARG A 18 -12.58 7.66 -1.75
CA ARG A 18 -13.97 7.89 -1.35
C ARG A 18 -14.97 7.06 -2.16
N GLU A 19 -14.63 6.68 -3.38
CA GLU A 19 -15.44 5.79 -4.22
C GLU A 19 -15.36 4.32 -3.78
N PHE A 20 -14.15 3.79 -3.63
CA PHE A 20 -13.92 2.38 -3.29
C PHE A 20 -14.03 2.08 -1.79
N PHE A 21 -13.83 3.10 -0.95
CA PHE A 21 -13.84 3.02 0.51
C PHE A 21 -14.66 4.16 1.11
N PRO A 22 -16.01 4.10 1.03
CA PRO A 22 -16.88 5.22 1.43
C PRO A 22 -16.79 5.59 2.92
N PHE A 23 -16.15 4.77 3.74
CA PHE A 23 -15.95 5.00 5.19
C PHE A 23 -14.53 5.44 5.55
N ILE A 24 -13.60 5.48 4.59
CA ILE A 24 -12.23 5.93 4.83
C ILE A 24 -12.14 7.42 4.56
N ASP A 25 -11.64 8.16 5.56
CA ASP A 25 -11.28 9.57 5.41
C ASP A 25 -9.79 9.68 5.03
N PRO A 26 -9.45 10.08 3.79
CA PRO A 26 -8.06 10.17 3.35
C PRO A 26 -7.26 11.23 4.11
N GLU A 27 -7.91 12.20 4.77
CA GLU A 27 -7.23 13.20 5.60
C GLU A 27 -6.84 12.64 6.97
N ASN A 28 -7.45 11.53 7.39
CA ASN A 28 -7.38 11.04 8.77
C ASN A 28 -7.38 9.50 8.85
N LEU A 29 -6.50 8.85 8.08
CA LEU A 29 -6.38 7.39 8.03
C LEU A 29 -6.15 6.76 9.40
N SER A 30 -6.85 5.64 9.66
CA SER A 30 -6.49 4.68 10.69
C SER A 30 -5.38 3.73 10.20
N PRO A 31 -4.65 3.05 11.08
CA PRO A 31 -3.66 2.06 10.66
C PRO A 31 -4.22 0.92 9.80
N GLN A 32 -5.51 0.58 9.97
CA GLN A 32 -6.17 -0.43 9.15
C GLN A 32 -6.48 0.10 7.75
N ASP A 33 -6.90 1.36 7.62
CA ASP A 33 -7.20 1.98 6.33
C ASP A 33 -5.97 1.96 5.40
N VAL A 34 -4.77 2.17 5.96
CA VAL A 34 -3.51 2.09 5.21
C VAL A 34 -3.30 0.69 4.61
N VAL A 35 -3.55 -0.36 5.39
CA VAL A 35 -3.46 -1.76 4.92
C VAL A 35 -4.48 -2.01 3.80
N ASP A 36 -5.73 -1.60 4.02
CA ASP A 36 -6.82 -1.87 3.10
C ASP A 36 -6.59 -1.18 1.74
N ILE A 37 -6.10 0.07 1.75
CA ILE A 37 -5.72 0.81 0.54
C ILE A 37 -4.58 0.12 -0.19
N LEU A 38 -3.50 -0.26 0.51
CA LEU A 38 -2.35 -0.93 -0.11
C LEU A 38 -2.74 -2.28 -0.73
N LEU A 39 -3.52 -3.10 -0.02
CA LEU A 39 -4.00 -4.38 -0.52
C LEU A 39 -4.91 -4.21 -1.73
N HIS A 40 -5.79 -3.21 -1.73
CA HIS A 40 -6.63 -2.90 -2.89
C HIS A 40 -5.78 -2.56 -4.12
N LEU A 41 -4.78 -1.67 -3.97
CA LEU A 41 -3.86 -1.31 -5.04
C LEU A 41 -3.08 -2.51 -5.58
N PHE A 42 -2.50 -3.32 -4.69
CA PHE A 42 -1.69 -4.45 -5.14
C PHE A 42 -2.52 -5.57 -5.76
N ARG A 43 -3.74 -5.83 -5.28
CA ARG A 43 -4.66 -6.82 -5.86
C ARG A 43 -5.10 -6.49 -7.29
N GLN A 44 -4.99 -5.23 -7.73
CA GLN A 44 -5.24 -4.85 -9.12
C GLN A 44 -4.11 -5.24 -10.07
N LYS A 45 -2.90 -5.50 -9.56
CA LYS A 45 -1.72 -5.76 -10.40
C LYS A 45 -1.58 -7.26 -10.69
N PRO A 46 -1.36 -7.65 -11.96
CA PRO A 46 -1.18 -9.04 -12.33
C PRO A 46 -0.06 -9.72 -11.55
N GLY A 47 -0.32 -10.93 -11.05
CA GLY A 47 0.67 -11.72 -10.32
C GLY A 47 0.81 -11.39 -8.83
N PHE A 48 0.03 -10.43 -8.30
CA PHE A 48 0.03 -10.19 -6.85
C PHE A 48 -0.54 -11.40 -6.11
N VAL A 49 0.19 -11.83 -5.08
CA VAL A 49 -0.28 -12.83 -4.11
C VAL A 49 -0.04 -12.26 -2.72
N ASP A 50 -1.12 -12.15 -1.95
CA ASP A 50 -1.06 -11.74 -0.55
C ASP A 50 -0.56 -12.92 0.30
N ARG A 51 0.68 -12.82 0.79
CA ARG A 51 1.36 -13.81 1.64
C ARG A 51 1.38 -13.42 3.12
N GLY A 52 0.83 -12.25 3.46
CA GLY A 52 0.77 -11.73 4.82
C GLY A 52 0.86 -10.20 4.85
N HIS A 53 0.10 -9.58 5.75
CA HIS A 53 0.06 -8.14 5.95
C HIS A 53 -0.23 -7.80 7.41
N GLU A 54 0.29 -6.67 7.87
CA GLU A 54 0.16 -6.21 9.26
C GLU A 54 0.03 -4.68 9.31
N THR A 55 -0.83 -4.20 10.20
CA THR A 55 -0.91 -2.77 10.54
C THR A 55 0.39 -2.29 11.18
N ASN A 56 0.83 -1.07 10.90
CA ASN A 56 1.98 -0.46 11.60
C ASN A 56 1.59 0.88 12.24
N ASN A 57 1.24 1.89 11.44
CA ASN A 57 0.79 3.20 11.95
C ASN A 57 -0.11 3.91 10.91
N ARG A 58 -0.37 5.20 11.12
CA ARG A 58 -1.30 6.00 10.29
C ARG A 58 -0.81 6.29 8.87
N GLU A 59 0.44 5.98 8.56
CA GLU A 59 1.07 6.27 7.26
C GLU A 59 1.66 5.02 6.60
N THR A 60 1.92 3.96 7.37
CA THR A 60 2.69 2.80 6.93
C THR A 60 2.04 1.48 7.33
N ALA A 61 2.30 0.44 6.54
CA ALA A 61 1.89 -0.92 6.83
C ALA A 61 2.82 -1.95 6.16
N TRP A 62 2.80 -3.17 6.68
CA TRP A 62 3.54 -4.30 6.12
C TRP A 62 2.67 -5.08 5.14
N VAL A 63 3.22 -5.41 3.98
CA VAL A 63 2.63 -6.38 3.03
C VAL A 63 3.76 -7.23 2.45
N ASN A 64 3.60 -8.55 2.44
CA ASN A 64 4.58 -9.51 1.92
C ASN A 64 6.01 -9.28 2.45
N ALA A 65 6.13 -8.94 3.75
CA ALA A 65 7.39 -8.60 4.44
C ALA A 65 8.11 -7.31 3.98
N PHE A 66 7.46 -6.50 3.14
CA PHE A 66 7.89 -5.15 2.79
C PHE A 66 7.11 -4.12 3.60
N LEU A 67 7.79 -3.03 3.99
CA LEU A 67 7.18 -1.90 4.67
C LEU A 67 6.88 -0.81 3.64
N PHE A 68 5.60 -0.48 3.51
CA PHE A 68 5.12 0.53 2.59
C PHE A 68 4.63 1.77 3.34
N ARG A 69 4.76 2.93 2.70
CA ARG A 69 4.18 4.21 3.12
C ARG A 69 3.21 4.72 2.06
N LEU A 70 2.06 5.21 2.49
CA LEU A 70 1.19 6.04 1.66
C LEU A 70 1.64 7.49 1.80
N ASN A 71 2.35 8.00 0.79
CA ASN A 71 2.81 9.39 0.78
C ASN A 71 1.71 10.29 0.20
N PRO A 72 1.18 11.26 0.97
CA PRO A 72 0.24 12.24 0.44
C PRO A 72 0.95 13.17 -0.55
N GLY A 73 0.26 13.51 -1.62
CA GLY A 73 0.77 14.43 -2.63
C GLY A 73 -0.29 14.75 -3.68
N PHE A 74 0.17 15.20 -4.85
CA PHE A 74 -0.69 15.51 -5.98
C PHE A 74 -0.30 14.62 -7.17
N ASN A 75 -1.30 14.12 -7.89
CA ASN A 75 -1.08 13.36 -9.12
C ASN A 75 -0.75 14.30 -10.30
N GLU A 76 -0.54 13.73 -11.49
CA GLU A 76 -0.21 14.50 -12.72
C GLU A 76 -1.27 15.53 -13.14
N TYR A 77 -2.50 15.40 -12.63
CA TYR A 77 -3.61 16.31 -12.87
C TYR A 77 -3.79 17.35 -11.74
N GLY A 78 -2.88 17.40 -10.76
CA GLY A 78 -2.96 18.31 -9.62
C GLY A 78 -4.03 17.95 -8.59
N MET A 79 -4.52 16.70 -8.58
CA MET A 79 -5.50 16.21 -7.61
C MET A 79 -4.81 15.52 -6.44
N GLU A 80 -5.37 15.67 -5.24
CA GLU A 80 -4.88 15.02 -4.03
C GLU A 80 -4.88 13.49 -4.21
N SER A 81 -3.77 12.87 -3.83
CA SER A 81 -3.53 11.44 -4.03
C SER A 81 -2.55 10.90 -3.00
N PHE A 82 -2.53 9.57 -2.87
CA PHE A 82 -1.42 8.86 -2.25
C PHE A 82 -0.57 8.18 -3.33
N THR A 83 0.74 8.23 -3.15
CA THR A 83 1.70 7.39 -3.87
C THR A 83 2.30 6.37 -2.91
N VAL A 84 2.43 5.12 -3.36
CA VAL A 84 3.05 4.05 -2.58
C VAL A 84 4.57 4.18 -2.65
N GLU A 85 5.21 4.27 -1.50
CA GLU A 85 6.67 4.21 -1.34
C GLU A 85 7.06 2.93 -0.59
N THR A 86 8.03 2.19 -1.10
CA THR A 86 8.65 1.08 -0.35
C THR A 86 9.78 1.66 0.51
N ILE A 87 9.62 1.65 1.83
CA ILE A 87 10.59 2.27 2.75
C ILE A 87 11.45 1.25 3.51
N GLY A 88 11.19 -0.05 3.34
CA GLY A 88 12.00 -1.10 3.95
C GLY A 88 11.49 -2.50 3.67
N SER A 89 12.22 -3.48 4.21
CA SER A 89 11.83 -4.89 4.20
C SER A 89 12.40 -5.58 5.44
N SER A 90 11.84 -6.74 5.80
CA SER A 90 12.30 -7.55 6.93
C SER A 90 12.60 -8.97 6.48
N VAL A 91 13.85 -9.39 6.63
CA VAL A 91 14.31 -10.75 6.33
C VAL A 91 13.61 -11.78 7.23
N ASP A 92 13.39 -11.45 8.51
CA ASP A 92 12.67 -12.32 9.44
C ASP A 92 11.23 -12.56 8.98
N LYS A 93 10.51 -11.48 8.61
CA LYS A 93 9.15 -11.60 8.07
C LYS A 93 9.14 -12.38 6.75
N MET A 94 10.13 -12.20 5.88
CA MET A 94 10.24 -12.97 4.63
C MET A 94 10.39 -14.47 4.89
N ALA A 95 11.12 -14.86 5.94
CA ALA A 95 11.29 -16.25 6.33
C ALA A 95 9.99 -16.88 6.88
N GLU A 96 9.06 -16.06 7.37
CA GLU A 96 7.74 -16.48 7.86
C GLU A 96 6.68 -16.59 6.75
N LEU A 97 6.93 -16.00 5.57
CA LEU A 97 6.05 -16.14 4.42
C LEU A 97 6.06 -17.59 3.93
N ARG A 98 4.89 -18.20 3.78
CA ARG A 98 4.70 -19.58 3.28
C ARG A 98 4.48 -19.63 1.78
#